data_AF-A0AAJ7FNT3-F1
#
_entry.id   AF-A0AAJ7FNT3-F1
#
_cell.length_a   1.000
_cell.length_b   1.000
_cell.length_c   1.000
_cell.angle_alpha   90.00
_cell.angle_beta   90.00
_cell.angle_gamma   90.00
#
_symmetry.space_group_name_H-M   'P 1'
#
loop_
_entity.id
_entity.type
_entity.pdbx_description
1 polymer ?
#
loop_
_entity_poly.entity_id
_entity_poly.type
_entity_poly.pdbx_seq_one_letter_code
_entity_poly.pdbx_strand_id
1 'polypeptide(L)'
;MLAKRNVDPKLEKLRNEIDGPPNLDTLILNFVRQTSRIHAGYLFNPEGEQLRRELCLALSSTDTGKVYSNWQDFGAALGLTIEQIRAIKYYFIGPEDPTYFVLLTYVQSFDSTLDKIIFSLQKINRLDVINRIKDHIENLIKALAHKGSDIKRVNFMKRAPEILRPPKQGKEISIKKIEDKGIKPQRIESGQHYNSIVLLSFAKNDLQTANRIAKLFRNKEPKIGVIILQEQEEYVFSRGEEFIDDCLAQVHYIVPILTVDYIRAMNSSISQETLSLMELDHKYLKYIYTMIRNKFARNCLNKQVRCIIPDKEISEVLRFELNPVLKVWFRESDIDIIAEKISLKKC
;
A
#
# COMPACT_ATOMS: atom_id res chain seq x y z
N MET A 1 -13.13 -49.69 26.31
CA MET A 1 -11.82 -50.34 26.47
C MET A 1 -10.90 -49.82 25.38
N LEU A 2 -9.88 -49.03 25.72
CA LEU A 2 -8.88 -48.56 24.75
C LEU A 2 -7.94 -49.72 24.43
N ALA A 3 -7.76 -50.03 23.14
CA ALA A 3 -6.90 -51.10 22.68
C ALA A 3 -5.48 -50.96 23.28
N LYS A 4 -4.98 -52.03 23.91
CA LYS A 4 -3.58 -52.09 24.37
C LYS A 4 -2.67 -51.91 23.15
N ARG A 5 -2.06 -50.73 23.03
CA ARG A 5 -1.04 -50.47 22.02
C ARG A 5 0.13 -51.41 22.28
N ASN A 6 0.45 -52.25 21.31
CA ASN A 6 1.61 -53.12 21.34
C ASN A 6 2.84 -52.25 21.01
N VAL A 7 3.41 -51.60 22.02
CA VAL A 7 4.56 -50.68 21.87
C VAL A 7 5.83 -51.41 22.27
N ASP A 8 6.85 -51.37 21.40
CA ASP A 8 8.15 -52.01 21.64
C ASP A 8 8.84 -51.41 22.90
N PRO A 9 9.17 -52.23 23.92
CA PRO A 9 9.80 -51.76 25.15
C PRO A 9 11.15 -51.05 24.94
N LYS A 10 11.91 -51.43 23.90
CA LYS A 10 13.19 -50.79 23.58
C LYS A 10 13.00 -49.39 23.01
N LEU A 11 11.97 -49.20 22.17
CA LEU A 11 11.62 -47.88 21.65
C LEU A 11 11.12 -46.95 22.76
N GLU A 12 10.40 -47.48 23.74
CA GLU A 12 9.88 -46.65 24.83
C GLU A 12 10.96 -46.26 25.85
N LYS A 13 11.97 -47.09 26.03
CA LYS A 13 13.16 -46.72 26.79
C LYS A 13 13.92 -45.58 26.10
N LEU A 14 14.12 -45.67 24.77
CA LEU A 14 14.74 -44.60 23.98
C LEU A 14 13.92 -43.31 23.95
N ARG A 15 12.57 -43.38 23.97
CA ARG A 15 11.71 -42.20 24.07
C ARG A 15 11.83 -41.47 25.40
N ASN A 16 12.04 -42.21 26.49
CA ASN A 16 12.17 -41.64 27.83
C ASN A 16 13.57 -41.08 28.12
N GLU A 17 14.57 -41.44 27.30
CA GLU A 17 15.95 -40.92 27.39
C GLU A 17 16.13 -39.57 26.69
N ILE A 18 15.15 -39.16 25.88
CA ILE A 18 15.16 -37.87 25.17
C ILE A 18 14.27 -36.91 25.97
N ASP A 19 14.82 -35.76 26.36
CA ASP A 19 14.01 -34.67 26.91
C ASP A 19 12.87 -34.35 25.94
N GLY A 20 11.64 -34.37 26.46
CA GLY A 20 10.46 -34.05 25.67
C GLY A 20 10.60 -32.68 24.99
N PRO A 21 9.86 -32.42 23.89
CA PRO A 21 9.90 -31.12 23.23
C PRO A 21 9.60 -30.01 24.25
N PRO A 22 10.25 -28.84 24.13
CA PRO A 22 10.06 -27.74 25.08
C PRO A 22 8.58 -27.41 25.21
N ASN A 23 8.12 -27.24 26.45
CA ASN A 23 6.72 -26.87 26.72
C ASN A 23 6.45 -25.47 26.16
N LEU A 24 5.86 -25.44 24.97
CA LEU A 24 5.66 -24.23 24.20
C LEU A 24 4.66 -23.28 24.90
N ASP A 25 3.71 -23.80 25.68
CA ASP A 25 2.74 -22.99 26.41
C ASP A 25 3.43 -22.14 27.49
N THR A 26 4.32 -22.76 28.27
CA THR A 26 5.13 -22.04 29.27
C THR A 26 6.04 -20.99 28.63
N LEU A 27 6.63 -21.32 27.48
CA LEU A 27 7.48 -20.42 26.71
C LEU A 27 6.69 -19.22 26.15
N ILE A 28 5.50 -19.46 25.58
CA ILE A 28 4.59 -18.42 25.08
C ILE A 28 4.19 -17.48 26.21
N LEU A 29 3.78 -18.01 27.37
CA LEU A 29 3.40 -17.20 28.53
C LEU A 29 4.56 -16.28 28.99
N ASN A 30 5.77 -16.82 29.01
CA ASN A 30 6.96 -16.05 29.38
C ASN A 30 7.25 -14.93 28.36
N PHE A 31 7.16 -15.23 27.06
CA PHE A 31 7.36 -14.21 26.04
C PHE A 31 6.28 -13.14 26.08
N VAL A 32 5.01 -13.49 26.17
CA VAL A 32 3.90 -12.54 26.29
C VAL A 32 4.15 -11.58 27.45
N ARG A 33 4.49 -12.11 28.63
CA ARG A 33 4.78 -11.29 29.81
C ARG A 33 5.91 -10.29 29.56
N GLN A 34 7.02 -10.75 28.98
CA GLN A 34 8.21 -9.92 28.75
C GLN A 34 8.05 -8.93 27.59
N THR A 35 7.20 -9.24 26.61
CA THR A 35 7.05 -8.46 25.37
C THR A 35 5.84 -7.53 25.36
N SER A 36 4.93 -7.65 26.33
CA SER A 36 3.72 -6.82 26.50
C SER A 36 3.97 -5.32 26.63
N ARG A 37 5.20 -4.93 27.01
CA ARG A 37 5.61 -3.52 27.14
C ARG A 37 6.61 -3.08 26.06
N ILE A 38 6.85 -3.92 25.06
CA ILE A 38 7.78 -3.61 23.98
C ILE A 38 6.95 -3.29 22.74
N HIS A 39 7.06 -2.04 22.26
CA HIS A 39 6.39 -1.64 21.04
C HIS A 39 6.96 -2.41 19.85
N ALA A 40 6.09 -2.97 19.00
CA ALA A 40 6.46 -3.80 17.86
C ALA A 40 7.24 -3.04 16.78
N GLY A 41 7.23 -1.71 16.83
CA GLY A 41 8.08 -0.85 15.99
C GLY A 41 9.58 -1.21 16.04
N TYR A 42 10.08 -1.81 17.12
CA TYR A 42 11.48 -2.27 17.19
C TYR A 42 11.84 -3.32 16.13
N LEU A 43 10.86 -3.99 15.51
CA LEU A 43 11.07 -4.88 14.37
C LEU A 43 11.71 -4.17 13.16
N PHE A 44 11.58 -2.85 13.09
CA PHE A 44 12.10 -2.02 12.00
C PHE A 44 13.41 -1.31 12.37
N ASN A 45 13.98 -1.65 13.53
CA ASN A 45 15.29 -1.20 13.98
C ASN A 45 16.33 -2.32 13.83
N PRO A 46 17.64 -1.98 13.90
CA PRO A 46 18.71 -2.98 13.85
C PRO A 46 18.52 -4.11 14.87
N GLU A 47 18.06 -3.80 16.08
CA GLU A 47 17.89 -4.82 17.14
C GLU A 47 16.79 -5.85 16.83
N GLY A 48 15.76 -5.46 16.06
CA GLY A 48 14.63 -6.33 15.73
C GLY A 48 14.62 -6.86 14.29
N GLU A 49 15.63 -6.52 13.49
CA GLU A 49 15.68 -6.86 12.07
C GLU A 49 15.66 -8.38 11.85
N GLN A 50 16.43 -9.14 12.64
CA GLN A 50 16.50 -10.59 12.50
C GLN A 50 15.15 -11.25 12.82
N LEU A 51 14.47 -10.77 13.87
CA LEU A 51 13.13 -11.24 14.24
C LEU A 51 12.12 -10.95 13.11
N ARG A 52 12.17 -9.75 12.52
CA ARG A 52 11.33 -9.38 11.37
C ARG A 52 11.58 -10.30 10.16
N ARG A 53 12.86 -10.54 9.82
CA ARG A 53 13.23 -11.39 8.67
C ARG A 53 12.71 -12.81 8.83
N GLU A 54 12.86 -13.41 10.02
CA GLU A 54 12.33 -14.76 10.27
C GLU A 54 10.81 -14.83 10.27
N LEU A 55 10.12 -13.80 10.79
CA LEU A 55 8.66 -13.71 10.68
C LEU A 55 8.21 -13.66 9.21
N CYS A 56 8.86 -12.83 8.39
CA CYS A 56 8.56 -12.74 6.96
C CYS A 56 8.75 -14.10 6.28
N LEU A 57 9.91 -14.71 6.49
CA LEU A 57 10.23 -15.98 5.87
C LEU A 57 9.27 -17.08 6.31
N ALA A 58 8.95 -17.20 7.60
CA ALA A 58 8.10 -18.28 8.11
C ALA A 58 6.61 -18.17 7.71
N LEU A 59 6.10 -16.94 7.52
CA LEU A 59 4.69 -16.71 7.19
C LEU A 59 4.45 -16.64 5.69
N SER A 60 5.39 -16.05 4.93
CA SER A 60 5.24 -15.89 3.47
C SER A 60 5.70 -17.11 2.67
N SER A 61 6.58 -17.96 3.21
CA SER A 61 6.98 -19.23 2.56
C SER A 61 5.95 -20.37 2.74
N THR A 62 4.76 -20.08 3.27
CA THR A 62 3.73 -21.10 3.47
C THR A 62 3.11 -21.45 2.10
N ASP A 63 3.45 -22.63 1.55
CA ASP A 63 2.97 -23.08 0.23
C ASP A 63 1.45 -23.01 0.08
N THR A 64 1.00 -22.53 -1.09
CA THR A 64 -0.40 -22.62 -1.53
C THR A 64 -0.76 -24.10 -1.71
N GLY A 65 -1.47 -24.67 -0.73
CA GLY A 65 -1.91 -26.07 -0.78
C GLY A 65 -1.97 -26.80 0.57
N LYS A 66 -1.34 -26.26 1.63
CA LYS A 66 -1.50 -26.82 2.98
C LYS A 66 -2.59 -26.09 3.77
N VAL A 67 -3.19 -26.79 4.75
CA VAL A 67 -4.25 -26.31 5.67
C VAL A 67 -3.76 -25.25 6.68
N TYR A 68 -2.56 -24.69 6.49
CA TYR A 68 -1.98 -23.74 7.43
C TYR A 68 -2.40 -22.31 7.13
N SER A 69 -2.66 -21.54 8.18
CA SER A 69 -2.93 -20.12 8.08
C SER A 69 -1.72 -19.36 7.52
N ASN A 70 -1.99 -18.48 6.55
CA ASN A 70 -0.99 -17.74 5.80
C ASN A 70 -0.81 -16.30 6.35
N TRP A 71 0.00 -15.49 5.68
CA TRP A 71 0.24 -14.09 6.07
C TRP A 71 -1.05 -13.23 6.12
N GLN A 72 -2.08 -13.57 5.34
CA GLN A 72 -3.36 -12.87 5.32
C GLN A 72 -4.15 -13.14 6.60
N ASP A 73 -4.19 -14.41 7.03
CA ASP A 73 -4.81 -14.81 8.29
C ASP A 73 -4.08 -14.18 9.48
N PHE A 74 -2.75 -14.12 9.40
CA PHE A 74 -1.93 -13.41 10.39
C PHE A 74 -2.24 -11.92 10.45
N GLY A 75 -2.35 -11.26 9.29
CA GLY A 75 -2.76 -9.85 9.23
C GLY A 75 -4.15 -9.61 9.82
N ALA A 76 -5.11 -10.47 9.50
CA ALA A 76 -6.45 -10.39 10.08
C ALA A 76 -6.44 -10.60 11.60
N ALA A 77 -5.62 -11.53 12.10
CA ALA A 77 -5.44 -11.78 13.53
C ALA A 77 -4.84 -10.57 14.27
N LEU A 78 -3.95 -9.83 13.61
CA LEU A 78 -3.38 -8.56 14.10
C LEU A 78 -4.35 -7.37 14.02
N GLY A 79 -5.53 -7.56 13.44
CA GLY A 79 -6.57 -6.53 13.34
C GLY A 79 -6.49 -5.66 12.09
N LEU A 80 -5.74 -6.07 11.06
CA LEU A 80 -5.76 -5.38 9.78
C LEU A 80 -7.13 -5.55 9.10
N THR A 81 -7.57 -4.50 8.40
CA THR A 81 -8.83 -4.57 7.66
C THR A 81 -8.67 -5.41 6.39
N ILE A 82 -9.79 -5.93 5.87
CA ILE A 82 -9.81 -6.69 4.62
C ILE A 82 -9.26 -5.85 3.46
N GLU A 83 -9.49 -4.54 3.46
CA GLU A 83 -8.98 -3.60 2.48
C GLU A 83 -7.45 -3.47 2.57
N GLN A 84 -6.89 -3.39 3.78
CA GLN A 84 -5.44 -3.36 4.00
C GLN A 84 -4.78 -4.67 3.55
N ILE A 85 -5.37 -5.81 3.91
CA ILE A 85 -4.87 -7.14 3.50
C ILE A 85 -4.93 -7.30 1.98
N ARG A 86 -6.03 -6.89 1.34
CA ARG A 86 -6.15 -6.87 -0.13
C ARG A 86 -5.13 -5.91 -0.74
N ALA A 87 -4.89 -4.76 -0.11
CA ALA A 87 -3.93 -3.81 -0.61
C ALA A 87 -2.52 -4.41 -0.63
N ILE A 88 -2.12 -5.08 0.46
CA ILE A 88 -0.86 -5.82 0.55
C ILE A 88 -0.78 -6.89 -0.55
N LYS A 89 -1.85 -7.68 -0.72
CA LYS A 89 -1.90 -8.78 -1.69
C LYS A 89 -1.77 -8.34 -3.14
N TYR A 90 -2.36 -7.20 -3.51
CA TYR A 90 -2.49 -6.84 -4.92
C TYR A 90 -1.57 -5.68 -5.35
N TYR A 91 -1.10 -4.85 -4.41
CA TYR A 91 -0.34 -3.64 -4.73
C TYR A 91 1.08 -3.61 -4.15
N PHE A 92 1.38 -4.44 -3.15
CA PHE A 92 2.68 -4.42 -2.47
C PHE A 92 3.47 -5.73 -2.62
N ILE A 93 3.04 -6.66 -3.49
CA ILE A 93 3.83 -7.84 -3.86
C ILE A 93 4.91 -7.41 -4.87
N GLY A 94 6.19 -7.62 -4.53
CA GLY A 94 7.33 -7.33 -5.42
C GLY A 94 8.45 -6.46 -4.82
N PRO A 95 8.18 -5.35 -4.11
CA PRO A 95 9.23 -4.54 -3.49
C PRO A 95 9.76 -5.10 -2.16
N GLU A 96 8.90 -5.72 -1.36
CA GLU A 96 9.23 -6.37 -0.08
C GLU A 96 8.26 -7.54 0.13
N ASP A 97 8.53 -8.38 1.14
CA ASP A 97 7.69 -9.51 1.52
C ASP A 97 6.27 -9.09 2.00
N PRO A 98 5.17 -9.81 1.69
CA PRO A 98 3.83 -9.37 2.12
C PRO A 98 3.67 -9.34 3.65
N THR A 99 4.33 -10.23 4.38
CA THR A 99 4.35 -10.20 5.85
C THR A 99 5.08 -8.96 6.38
N TYR A 100 6.07 -8.44 5.63
CA TYR A 100 6.71 -7.16 5.97
C TYR A 100 5.69 -6.03 6.04
N PHE A 101 4.82 -5.93 5.03
CA PHE A 101 3.80 -4.89 5.01
C PHE A 101 2.71 -5.14 6.05
N VAL A 102 2.38 -6.38 6.38
CA VAL A 102 1.48 -6.68 7.51
C VAL A 102 2.04 -6.13 8.81
N LEU A 103 3.31 -6.43 9.11
CA LEU A 103 3.98 -5.94 10.30
C LEU A 103 4.09 -4.41 10.26
N LEU A 104 4.41 -3.82 9.12
CA LEU A 104 4.56 -2.37 8.96
C LEU A 104 3.23 -1.65 9.20
N THR A 105 2.13 -2.21 8.70
CA THR A 105 0.75 -1.73 8.92
C THR A 105 0.39 -1.82 10.39
N TYR A 106 0.66 -2.97 11.02
CA TYR A 106 0.37 -3.22 12.41
C TYR A 106 1.07 -2.21 13.33
N VAL A 107 2.39 -2.02 13.19
CA VAL A 107 3.16 -1.15 14.10
C VAL A 107 2.77 0.32 14.06
N GLN A 108 1.94 0.76 13.10
CA GLN A 108 1.50 2.15 13.05
C GLN A 108 0.55 2.51 14.21
N SER A 109 -0.09 1.54 14.87
CA SER A 109 -0.92 1.84 16.04
C SER A 109 -0.08 1.95 17.32
N PHE A 110 -0.45 2.87 18.21
CA PHE A 110 0.27 3.18 19.44
C PHE A 110 0.29 2.04 20.47
N ASP A 111 -0.70 1.17 20.40
CA ASP A 111 -0.88 0.00 21.26
C ASP A 111 -0.28 -1.27 20.65
N SER A 112 0.49 -1.16 19.56
CA SER A 112 1.06 -2.30 18.85
C SER A 112 2.28 -2.85 19.57
N THR A 113 2.08 -3.85 20.40
CA THR A 113 3.12 -4.51 21.20
C THR A 113 3.51 -5.86 20.61
N LEU A 114 4.68 -6.37 20.99
CA LEU A 114 5.22 -7.64 20.47
C LEU A 114 4.45 -8.88 20.98
N ASP A 115 3.86 -8.84 22.17
CA ASP A 115 3.04 -9.93 22.71
C ASP A 115 1.80 -10.21 21.84
N LYS A 116 1.18 -9.17 21.28
CA LYS A 116 0.04 -9.28 20.36
C LYS A 116 0.41 -9.99 19.05
N ILE A 117 1.67 -9.92 18.61
CA ILE A 117 2.16 -10.73 17.48
C ILE A 117 2.20 -12.21 17.88
N ILE A 118 2.69 -12.54 19.07
CA ILE A 118 2.74 -13.92 19.59
C ILE A 118 1.32 -14.47 19.76
N PHE A 119 0.42 -13.70 20.35
CA PHE A 119 -1.00 -14.07 20.47
C PHE A 119 -1.66 -14.27 19.11
N SER A 120 -1.35 -13.43 18.12
CA SER A 120 -1.89 -13.59 16.77
C SER A 120 -1.41 -14.88 16.12
N LEU A 121 -0.12 -15.24 16.26
CA LEU A 121 0.43 -16.52 15.80
C LEU A 121 -0.24 -17.71 16.49
N GLN A 122 -0.48 -17.63 17.80
CA GLN A 122 -1.19 -18.67 18.54
C GLN A 122 -2.64 -18.81 18.06
N LYS A 123 -3.33 -17.67 17.83
CA LYS A 123 -4.72 -17.63 17.34
C LYS A 123 -4.89 -18.30 15.98
N ILE A 124 -3.90 -18.17 15.10
CA ILE A 124 -3.89 -18.82 13.79
C ILE A 124 -3.22 -20.21 13.80
N ASN A 125 -2.96 -20.76 14.99
CA ASN A 125 -2.36 -22.07 15.21
C ASN A 125 -0.99 -22.27 14.52
N ARG A 126 -0.19 -21.20 14.41
CA ARG A 126 1.17 -21.21 13.84
C ARG A 126 2.24 -21.31 14.94
N LEU A 127 2.14 -22.36 15.75
CA LEU A 127 3.08 -22.68 16.83
C LEU A 127 4.50 -23.00 16.32
N ASP A 128 4.60 -23.48 15.08
CA ASP A 128 5.85 -23.70 14.36
C ASP A 128 6.66 -22.40 14.21
N VAL A 129 5.98 -21.29 13.90
CA VAL A 129 6.61 -19.96 13.76
C VAL A 129 7.13 -19.48 15.10
N ILE A 130 6.36 -19.67 16.18
CA ILE A 130 6.76 -19.28 17.54
C ILE A 130 8.04 -20.02 17.95
N ASN A 131 8.11 -21.33 17.72
CA ASN A 131 9.31 -22.10 18.03
C ASN A 131 10.52 -21.66 17.19
N ARG A 132 10.31 -21.22 15.95
CA ARG A 132 11.38 -20.73 15.07
C ARG A 132 11.93 -19.36 15.48
N ILE A 133 11.08 -18.46 15.98
CA ILE A 133 11.48 -17.10 16.33
C ILE A 133 11.95 -16.92 17.79
N LYS A 134 11.86 -17.98 18.62
CA LYS A 134 12.09 -17.90 20.08
C LYS A 134 13.42 -17.26 20.47
N ASP A 135 14.51 -17.67 19.82
CA ASP A 135 15.85 -17.17 20.15
C ASP A 135 16.00 -15.69 19.75
N HIS A 136 15.33 -15.28 18.66
CA HIS A 136 15.32 -13.90 18.21
C HIS A 136 14.51 -12.99 19.13
N ILE A 137 13.43 -13.50 19.71
CA ILE A 137 12.66 -12.78 20.74
C ILE A 137 13.53 -12.56 21.98
N GLU A 138 14.22 -13.60 22.47
CA GLU A 138 15.10 -13.48 23.62
C GLU A 138 16.25 -12.49 23.39
N ASN A 139 16.86 -12.54 22.20
CA ASN A 139 17.94 -11.61 21.84
C ASN A 139 17.44 -10.16 21.79
N LEU A 140 16.25 -9.92 21.25
CA LEU A 140 15.65 -8.59 21.25
C LEU A 140 15.35 -8.10 22.68
N ILE A 141 14.80 -8.96 23.55
CA ILE A 141 14.54 -8.62 24.95
C ILE A 141 15.85 -8.25 25.67
N LYS A 142 16.92 -9.04 25.48
CA LYS A 142 18.25 -8.77 26.06
C LYS A 142 18.81 -7.43 25.56
N ALA A 143 18.75 -7.17 24.24
CA ALA A 143 19.22 -5.91 23.66
C ALA A 143 18.48 -4.69 24.20
N LEU A 144 17.21 -4.85 24.57
CA LEU A 144 16.38 -3.78 25.10
C LEU A 144 16.43 -3.69 26.63
N ALA A 145 17.07 -4.62 27.35
CA ALA A 145 17.03 -4.70 28.82
C ALA A 145 17.46 -3.41 29.52
N HIS A 146 18.39 -2.65 28.94
CA HIS A 146 18.92 -1.39 29.51
C HIS A 146 18.04 -0.14 29.27
N LYS A 147 16.98 -0.23 28.46
CA LYS A 147 16.14 0.92 28.07
C LYS A 147 14.86 1.04 28.93
N GLY A 148 14.96 1.50 30.19
CA GLY A 148 13.86 2.07 31.01
C GLY A 148 12.60 1.19 31.31
N SER A 149 11.69 1.72 32.14
CA SER A 149 10.54 1.00 32.74
C SER A 149 9.16 1.23 32.11
N ASP A 150 9.01 2.27 31.27
CA ASP A 150 7.79 2.52 30.49
C ASP A 150 7.77 1.72 29.18
N ILE A 151 6.64 1.72 28.45
CA ILE A 151 6.55 1.03 27.15
C ILE A 151 7.76 1.45 26.31
N LYS A 152 8.62 0.48 26.01
CA LYS A 152 9.85 0.73 25.26
C LYS A 152 9.41 1.09 23.86
N ARG A 153 9.55 2.37 23.53
CA ARG A 153 9.15 2.94 22.26
C ARG A 153 10.35 3.28 21.43
N VAL A 154 10.14 3.22 20.13
CA VAL A 154 11.13 3.66 19.17
C VAL A 154 11.04 5.17 19.02
N ASN A 155 12.18 5.85 19.03
CA ASN A 155 12.28 7.30 18.83
C ASN A 155 11.88 7.72 17.40
N PHE A 156 12.07 6.83 16.43
CA PHE A 156 11.74 7.04 15.03
C PHE A 156 11.13 5.76 14.46
N MET A 157 9.98 5.87 13.81
CA MET A 157 9.28 4.72 13.25
C MET A 157 9.15 4.87 11.73
N LYS A 158 9.47 3.80 11.00
CA LYS A 158 9.22 3.75 9.56
C LYS A 158 7.70 3.87 9.32
N ARG A 159 7.32 4.84 8.49
CA ARG A 159 5.92 5.09 8.16
C ARG A 159 5.42 4.12 7.09
N ALA A 160 4.26 3.53 7.31
CA ALA A 160 3.56 2.76 6.29
C ALA A 160 2.97 3.70 5.20
N PRO A 161 2.74 3.21 3.97
CA PRO A 161 1.89 3.88 2.98
C PRO A 161 0.51 4.24 3.56
N GLU A 162 -0.12 5.34 3.12
CA GLU A 162 -1.36 5.82 3.73
C GLU A 162 -2.50 4.80 3.71
N ILE A 163 -2.64 4.03 2.64
CA ILE A 163 -3.64 2.96 2.52
C ILE A 163 -3.51 1.87 3.60
N LEU A 164 -2.32 1.75 4.20
CA LEU A 164 -1.98 0.81 5.25
C LEU A 164 -1.96 1.47 6.65
N ARG A 165 -2.26 2.76 6.77
CA ARG A 165 -2.40 3.38 8.09
C ARG A 165 -3.82 3.16 8.59
N PRO A 166 -4.01 2.95 9.91
CA PRO A 166 -5.34 2.91 10.48
C PRO A 166 -6.05 4.25 10.18
N PRO A 167 -7.33 4.25 9.78
CA PRO A 167 -8.09 5.47 9.62
C PRO A 167 -8.06 6.22 10.95
N LYS A 168 -7.77 7.54 10.92
CA LYS A 168 -7.79 8.37 12.13
C LYS A 168 -9.15 8.17 12.81
N GLN A 169 -9.17 7.50 13.97
CA GLN A 169 -10.38 7.38 14.76
C GLN A 169 -10.87 8.80 15.06
N GLY A 170 -12.02 9.14 14.51
CA GLY A 170 -12.68 10.41 14.81
C GLY A 170 -12.87 10.50 16.31
N LYS A 171 -12.21 11.46 16.94
CA LYS A 171 -12.88 12.15 18.04
C LYS A 171 -14.11 12.77 17.43
N GLU A 172 -15.29 12.43 17.95
CA GLU A 172 -16.48 13.26 17.78
C GLU A 172 -16.06 14.71 18.04
N ILE A 173 -15.96 15.48 16.96
CA ILE A 173 -15.84 16.92 17.07
C ILE A 173 -17.25 17.37 17.42
N SER A 174 -17.54 17.42 18.71
CA SER A 174 -18.58 18.31 19.22
C SER A 174 -18.29 19.69 18.64
N ILE A 175 -19.15 20.12 17.72
CA ILE A 175 -19.10 21.42 17.05
C ILE A 175 -19.25 22.48 18.14
N LYS A 176 -18.13 22.89 18.73
CA LYS A 176 -18.03 24.19 19.38
C LYS A 176 -17.55 25.15 18.30
N LYS A 177 -18.46 26.06 17.93
CA LYS A 177 -18.16 27.29 17.22
C LYS A 177 -16.87 27.87 17.79
N ILE A 178 -15.78 27.78 17.04
CA ILE A 178 -14.60 28.59 17.28
C ILE A 178 -14.49 29.48 16.06
N GLU A 179 -14.62 30.75 16.37
CA GLU A 179 -14.58 31.86 15.47
C GLU A 179 -13.32 31.85 14.62
N ASP A 180 -13.55 32.28 13.39
CA ASP A 180 -12.64 32.52 12.31
C ASP A 180 -11.49 33.44 12.78
N LYS A 181 -10.34 32.83 13.10
CA LYS A 181 -9.05 33.51 13.07
C LYS A 181 -8.16 32.76 12.10
N GLY A 182 -8.21 33.26 10.87
CA GLY A 182 -7.62 32.67 9.70
C GLY A 182 -6.14 32.38 9.84
N ILE A 183 -5.78 31.14 9.54
CA ILE A 183 -4.52 30.82 8.90
C ILE A 183 -4.91 30.17 7.58
N LYS A 184 -4.93 30.99 6.53
CA LYS A 184 -5.14 30.54 5.16
C LYS A 184 -3.99 29.60 4.79
N PRO A 185 -4.25 28.44 4.15
CA PRO A 185 -3.19 27.75 3.44
C PRO A 185 -2.65 28.72 2.39
N GLN A 186 -1.32 28.89 2.36
CA GLN A 186 -0.64 29.66 1.32
C GLN A 186 -1.02 29.05 -0.03
N ARG A 187 -1.98 29.68 -0.70
CA ARG A 187 -2.13 29.60 -2.14
C ARG A 187 -0.78 30.05 -2.70
N ILE A 188 -0.22 29.24 -3.58
CA ILE A 188 0.72 29.76 -4.56
C ILE A 188 -0.08 30.80 -5.36
N GLU A 189 0.14 32.07 -5.03
CA GLU A 189 -0.44 33.21 -5.74
C GLU A 189 0.24 33.31 -7.10
N SER A 190 -0.35 32.66 -8.10
CA SER A 190 -0.15 32.99 -9.51
C SER A 190 -1.49 33.07 -10.23
N GLY A 191 -2.22 34.17 -9.97
CA GLY A 191 -3.02 34.96 -10.92
C GLY A 191 -3.97 34.32 -11.95
N GLN A 192 -4.27 33.02 -11.96
CA GLN A 192 -5.21 32.42 -12.92
C GLN A 192 -6.24 31.54 -12.23
N HIS A 193 -7.48 32.04 -12.17
CA HIS A 193 -8.64 31.25 -11.78
C HIS A 193 -8.96 30.25 -12.90
N TYR A 194 -8.47 29.01 -12.78
CA TYR A 194 -8.90 27.91 -13.64
C TYR A 194 -10.28 27.40 -13.21
N ASN A 195 -11.19 27.21 -14.16
CA ASN A 195 -12.51 26.69 -13.83
C ASN A 195 -12.48 25.19 -13.55
N SER A 196 -11.62 24.47 -14.29
CA SER A 196 -11.36 23.05 -14.13
C SER A 196 -9.85 22.80 -14.15
N ILE A 197 -9.40 21.77 -13.44
CA ILE A 197 -8.00 21.34 -13.39
C ILE A 197 -7.96 19.86 -13.76
N VAL A 198 -7.07 19.47 -14.66
CA VAL A 198 -6.92 18.10 -15.13
C VAL A 198 -5.50 17.59 -14.98
N LEU A 199 -5.35 16.30 -14.68
CA LEU A 199 -4.08 15.58 -14.73
C LEU A 199 -4.02 14.75 -16.00
N LEU A 200 -3.00 14.96 -16.85
CA LEU A 200 -2.74 14.08 -17.98
C LEU A 200 -1.94 12.87 -17.51
N SER A 201 -2.27 11.69 -18.03
CA SER A 201 -1.58 10.43 -17.74
C SER A 201 -1.27 9.74 -19.06
N PHE A 202 0.01 9.54 -19.39
CA PHE A 202 0.44 9.08 -20.71
C PHE A 202 1.77 8.30 -20.65
N ALA A 203 2.04 7.46 -21.66
CA ALA A 203 3.30 6.72 -21.74
C ALA A 203 4.41 7.58 -22.38
N LYS A 204 5.68 7.16 -22.24
CA LYS A 204 6.86 7.94 -22.65
C LYS A 204 6.77 8.43 -24.11
N ASN A 205 6.32 7.58 -25.03
CA ASN A 205 6.27 7.90 -26.46
C ASN A 205 5.14 8.89 -26.82
N ASP A 206 4.28 9.25 -25.86
CA ASP A 206 3.08 10.02 -26.08
C ASP A 206 3.21 11.48 -25.64
N LEU A 207 4.42 11.92 -25.26
CA LEU A 207 4.67 13.28 -24.80
C LEU A 207 4.22 14.34 -25.82
N GLN A 208 4.42 14.09 -27.12
CA GLN A 208 3.96 15.01 -28.18
C GLN A 208 2.43 15.14 -28.20
N THR A 209 1.73 14.01 -28.10
CA THR A 209 0.27 13.98 -28.01
C THR A 209 -0.21 14.67 -26.74
N ALA A 210 0.39 14.37 -25.60
CA ALA A 210 0.08 15.01 -24.32
C ALA A 210 0.27 16.53 -24.37
N ASN A 211 1.35 17.02 -24.96
CA ASN A 211 1.61 18.45 -25.13
C ASN A 211 0.59 19.13 -26.05
N ARG A 212 0.16 18.45 -27.13
CA ARG A 212 -0.90 18.95 -28.01
C ARG A 212 -2.23 19.08 -27.26
N ILE A 213 -2.62 18.04 -26.53
CA ILE A 213 -3.84 18.03 -25.70
C ILE A 213 -3.77 19.11 -24.62
N ALA A 214 -2.64 19.23 -23.93
CA ALA A 214 -2.41 20.25 -22.91
C ALA A 214 -2.56 21.66 -23.47
N LYS A 215 -1.97 21.94 -24.65
CA LYS A 215 -2.11 23.23 -25.33
C LYS A 215 -3.56 23.54 -25.66
N LEU A 216 -4.32 22.56 -26.16
CA LEU A 216 -5.75 22.73 -26.46
C LEU A 216 -6.56 23.04 -25.20
N PHE A 217 -6.37 22.30 -24.12
CA PHE A 217 -7.06 22.54 -22.85
C PHE A 217 -6.70 23.91 -22.25
N ARG A 218 -5.41 24.27 -22.23
CA ARG A 218 -4.93 25.56 -21.70
C ARG A 218 -5.49 26.76 -22.49
N ASN A 219 -5.81 26.57 -23.77
CA ASN A 219 -6.36 27.61 -24.64
C ASN A 219 -7.90 27.73 -24.61
N LYS A 220 -8.61 26.90 -23.85
CA LYS A 220 -10.08 26.97 -23.77
C LYS A 220 -10.57 28.11 -22.90
N GLU A 221 -11.80 28.55 -23.18
CA GLU A 221 -12.57 29.42 -22.31
C GLU A 221 -13.84 28.69 -21.84
N PRO A 222 -14.06 28.58 -20.52
CA PRO A 222 -13.18 29.00 -19.42
C PRO A 222 -11.89 28.17 -19.33
N LYS A 223 -10.80 28.79 -18.80
CA LYS A 223 -9.46 28.18 -18.75
C LYS A 223 -9.44 26.87 -17.98
N ILE A 224 -8.78 25.86 -18.57
CA ILE A 224 -8.53 24.57 -17.96
C ILE A 224 -7.06 24.50 -17.53
N GLY A 225 -6.82 24.30 -16.24
CA GLY A 225 -5.49 24.01 -15.71
C GLY A 225 -5.08 22.59 -16.07
N VAL A 226 -3.86 22.39 -16.53
CA VAL A 226 -3.36 21.08 -16.95
C VAL A 226 -2.07 20.77 -16.22
N ILE A 227 -2.07 19.64 -15.51
CA ILE A 227 -0.92 19.09 -14.78
C ILE A 227 -0.29 17.98 -15.63
N ILE A 228 1.01 18.12 -15.87
CA ILE A 228 1.91 17.09 -16.42
C ILE A 228 3.01 16.90 -15.37
N LEU A 229 3.32 15.66 -14.96
CA LEU A 229 4.23 15.43 -13.84
C LEU A 229 5.66 15.87 -14.15
N GLN A 230 6.13 15.67 -15.39
CA GLN A 230 7.44 16.13 -15.81
C GLN A 230 7.58 17.66 -15.76
N GLU A 231 6.49 18.43 -15.92
CA GLU A 231 6.52 19.89 -15.74
C GLU A 231 6.57 20.30 -14.26
N GLN A 232 6.40 19.37 -13.32
CA GLN A 232 6.39 19.59 -11.86
C GLN A 232 7.57 18.89 -11.16
N GLU A 233 8.65 18.64 -11.91
CA GLU A 233 9.79 17.81 -11.52
C GLU A 233 10.38 18.17 -10.14
N GLU A 234 10.53 19.46 -9.85
CA GLU A 234 11.07 19.97 -8.58
C GLU A 234 10.25 19.52 -7.35
N TYR A 235 8.93 19.40 -7.50
CA TYR A 235 8.03 18.97 -6.42
C TYR A 235 7.93 17.44 -6.32
N VAL A 236 8.08 16.75 -7.44
CA VAL A 236 7.90 15.29 -7.53
C VAL A 236 9.14 14.52 -7.02
N PHE A 237 10.35 15.07 -7.11
CA PHE A 237 11.57 14.34 -6.73
C PHE A 237 11.75 14.08 -5.23
N SER A 238 11.13 14.89 -4.36
CA SER A 238 11.29 14.77 -2.91
C SER A 238 10.26 13.82 -2.26
N ARG A 239 8.99 13.86 -2.71
CA ARG A 239 7.86 13.08 -2.16
C ARG A 239 6.83 12.74 -3.26
N GLY A 240 7.28 12.12 -4.35
CA GLY A 240 6.49 12.00 -5.57
C GLY A 240 5.13 11.32 -5.45
N GLU A 241 5.00 10.23 -4.68
CA GLU A 241 3.69 9.59 -4.45
C GLU A 241 2.73 10.51 -3.69
N GLU A 242 3.21 11.23 -2.67
CA GLU A 242 2.38 12.17 -1.91
C GLU A 242 1.96 13.37 -2.76
N PHE A 243 2.86 13.89 -3.59
CA PHE A 243 2.53 14.93 -4.56
C PHE A 243 1.44 14.47 -5.53
N ILE A 244 1.51 13.22 -6.00
CA ILE A 244 0.50 12.65 -6.89
C ILE A 244 -0.83 12.47 -6.16
N ASP A 245 -0.82 11.99 -4.91
CA ASP A 245 -2.04 11.87 -4.11
C ASP A 245 -2.71 13.24 -3.91
N ASP A 246 -1.93 14.26 -3.60
CA ASP A 246 -2.40 15.64 -3.48
C ASP A 246 -2.95 16.16 -4.82
N CYS A 247 -2.30 15.85 -5.95
CA CYS A 247 -2.80 16.18 -7.28
C CYS A 247 -4.15 15.49 -7.54
N LEU A 248 -4.25 14.18 -7.31
CA LEU A 248 -5.44 13.38 -7.56
C LEU A 248 -6.64 13.83 -6.70
N ALA A 249 -6.38 14.38 -5.51
CA ALA A 249 -7.38 14.98 -4.64
C ALA A 249 -7.87 16.35 -5.13
N GLN A 250 -7.00 17.13 -5.80
CA GLN A 250 -7.27 18.50 -6.23
C GLN A 250 -7.78 18.61 -7.68
N VAL A 251 -7.44 17.65 -8.55
CA VAL A 251 -7.90 17.69 -9.94
C VAL A 251 -9.36 17.30 -10.08
N HIS A 252 -10.04 17.98 -10.99
CA HIS A 252 -11.42 17.71 -11.34
C HIS A 252 -11.53 16.47 -12.21
N TYR A 253 -10.58 16.28 -13.13
CA TYR A 253 -10.53 15.12 -14.02
C TYR A 253 -9.12 14.57 -14.16
N ILE A 254 -9.04 13.27 -14.41
CA ILE A 254 -7.82 12.59 -14.83
C ILE A 254 -8.05 12.13 -16.27
N VAL A 255 -7.09 12.41 -17.14
CA VAL A 255 -7.21 12.19 -18.58
C VAL A 255 -6.11 11.22 -19.02
N PRO A 256 -6.37 9.90 -18.97
CA PRO A 256 -5.50 8.91 -19.58
C PRO A 256 -5.50 9.03 -21.10
N ILE A 257 -4.31 9.13 -21.69
CA ILE A 257 -4.10 9.03 -23.14
C ILE A 257 -3.80 7.55 -23.42
N LEU A 258 -4.81 6.83 -23.89
CA LEU A 258 -4.74 5.39 -24.08
C LEU A 258 -4.09 5.08 -25.43
N THR A 259 -2.79 4.84 -25.40
CA THR A 259 -2.01 4.27 -26.50
C THR A 259 -1.74 2.81 -26.25
N VAL A 260 -1.23 2.10 -27.25
CA VAL A 260 -0.83 0.70 -27.06
C VAL A 260 0.25 0.59 -25.99
N ASP A 261 1.18 1.56 -25.93
CA ASP A 261 2.23 1.61 -24.92
C ASP A 261 1.68 1.91 -23.52
N TYR A 262 0.65 2.75 -23.40
CA TYR A 262 -0.08 2.94 -22.14
C TYR A 262 -0.62 1.61 -21.63
N ILE A 263 -1.33 0.86 -22.47
CA ILE A 263 -1.93 -0.42 -22.08
C ILE A 263 -0.86 -1.47 -21.74
N ARG A 264 0.22 -1.56 -22.52
CA ARG A 264 1.36 -2.44 -22.22
C ARG A 264 2.00 -2.10 -20.88
N ALA A 265 2.23 -0.81 -20.60
CA ALA A 265 2.83 -0.36 -19.35
C ALA A 265 1.95 -0.72 -18.13
N MET A 266 0.62 -0.76 -18.29
CA MET A 266 -0.29 -1.16 -17.20
C MET A 266 -0.25 -2.66 -16.94
N ASN A 267 0.01 -3.46 -17.97
CA ASN A 267 0.02 -4.91 -17.89
C ASN A 267 1.41 -5.51 -17.60
N SER A 268 2.48 -4.71 -17.72
CA SER A 268 3.85 -5.18 -17.51
C SER A 268 4.29 -5.14 -16.04
N SER A 269 5.17 -6.07 -15.68
CA SER A 269 5.97 -6.05 -14.46
C SER A 269 7.30 -5.33 -14.77
N ILE A 270 7.31 -4.00 -14.71
CA ILE A 270 8.55 -3.22 -14.87
C ILE A 270 9.46 -3.46 -13.66
N SER A 271 10.71 -3.84 -13.88
CA SER A 271 11.72 -4.01 -12.82
C SER A 271 12.19 -2.65 -12.28
N GLN A 272 12.57 -2.60 -11.00
CA GLN A 272 12.94 -1.35 -10.31
C GLN A 272 14.16 -0.64 -10.93
N GLU A 273 15.07 -1.37 -11.57
CA GLU A 273 16.25 -0.81 -12.23
C GLU A 273 15.92 0.03 -13.47
N THR A 274 14.81 -0.25 -14.17
CA THR A 274 14.41 0.52 -15.36
C THR A 274 13.69 1.83 -15.01
N LEU A 275 13.07 1.92 -13.82
CA LEU A 275 12.28 3.07 -13.36
C LEU A 275 13.13 4.31 -13.03
N SER A 276 14.42 4.14 -12.76
CA SER A 276 15.35 5.23 -12.41
C SER A 276 15.71 6.14 -13.60
N LEU A 277 15.51 5.66 -14.84
CA LEU A 277 15.87 6.37 -16.08
C LEU A 277 14.63 6.88 -16.85
N MET A 278 13.45 6.72 -16.26
CA MET A 278 12.17 7.05 -16.89
C MET A 278 11.70 8.45 -16.47
N GLU A 279 11.12 9.17 -17.42
CA GLU A 279 10.41 10.42 -17.19
C GLU A 279 9.30 10.22 -16.14
N LEU A 280 9.01 11.26 -15.35
CA LEU A 280 8.14 11.18 -14.19
C LEU A 280 6.73 10.70 -14.55
N ASP A 281 6.17 11.18 -15.66
CA ASP A 281 4.86 10.74 -16.15
C ASP A 281 4.81 9.23 -16.42
N HIS A 282 5.87 8.67 -17.00
CA HIS A 282 5.96 7.24 -17.26
C HIS A 282 6.26 6.44 -15.98
N LYS A 283 7.15 6.94 -15.12
CA LYS A 283 7.51 6.33 -13.84
C LYS A 283 6.28 6.13 -12.95
N TYR A 284 5.40 7.12 -12.88
CA TYR A 284 4.22 7.10 -12.02
C TYR A 284 2.93 6.67 -12.73
N LEU A 285 3.00 6.31 -14.01
CA LEU A 285 1.86 5.89 -14.81
C LEU A 285 1.05 4.76 -14.13
N LYS A 286 1.76 3.73 -13.68
CA LYS A 286 1.17 2.57 -13.02
C LYS A 286 0.56 2.92 -11.65
N TYR A 287 1.19 3.86 -10.94
CA TYR A 287 0.68 4.37 -9.66
C TYR A 287 -0.64 5.12 -9.86
N ILE A 288 -0.68 6.07 -10.81
CA ILE A 288 -1.90 6.81 -11.15
C ILE A 288 -3.03 5.87 -11.59
N TYR A 289 -2.76 4.92 -12.48
CA TYR A 289 -3.75 3.95 -12.93
C TYR A 289 -4.28 3.08 -11.78
N THR A 290 -3.40 2.66 -10.87
CA THR A 290 -3.78 1.91 -9.67
C THR A 290 -4.74 2.72 -8.80
N MET A 291 -4.44 4.00 -8.57
CA MET A 291 -5.29 4.90 -7.78
C MET A 291 -6.67 5.09 -8.43
N ILE A 292 -6.71 5.29 -9.74
CA ILE A 292 -7.95 5.40 -10.52
C ILE A 292 -8.81 4.13 -10.37
N ARG A 293 -8.22 2.96 -10.58
CA ARG A 293 -8.92 1.67 -10.47
C ARG A 293 -9.46 1.45 -9.06
N ASN A 294 -8.68 1.82 -8.04
CA ASN A 294 -9.08 1.70 -6.63
C ASN A 294 -10.29 2.58 -6.31
N LYS A 295 -10.29 3.82 -6.82
CA LYS A 295 -11.42 4.76 -6.64
C LYS A 295 -12.68 4.26 -7.36
N PHE A 296 -12.53 3.70 -8.56
CA PHE A 296 -13.63 3.08 -9.30
C PHE A 296 -14.18 1.84 -8.58
N ALA A 297 -13.33 0.96 -8.05
CA ALA A 297 -13.77 -0.25 -7.35
C ALA A 297 -14.61 0.03 -6.09
N ARG A 298 -14.37 1.16 -5.40
CA ARG A 298 -15.12 1.55 -4.19
C ARG A 298 -16.53 2.07 -4.49
N ASN A 299 -16.69 2.82 -5.59
CA ASN A 299 -17.92 3.57 -5.87
C ASN A 299 -18.63 3.19 -7.17
N CYS A 300 -18.03 2.30 -7.99
CA CYS A 300 -18.48 1.86 -9.32
C CYS A 300 -18.89 2.96 -10.32
N LEU A 301 -18.60 4.22 -9.99
CA LEU A 301 -18.98 5.40 -10.77
C LEU A 301 -17.73 6.13 -11.25
N ASN A 302 -17.55 6.19 -12.56
CA ASN A 302 -16.43 6.88 -13.17
C ASN A 302 -16.69 8.39 -13.32
N LYS A 303 -16.68 9.11 -12.19
CA LYS A 303 -16.92 10.56 -12.20
C LYS A 303 -15.71 11.40 -12.63
N GLN A 304 -14.50 10.87 -12.46
CA GLN A 304 -13.25 11.66 -12.59
C GLN A 304 -12.43 11.33 -13.84
N VAL A 305 -12.57 10.15 -14.45
CA VAL A 305 -11.65 9.71 -15.52
C VAL A 305 -12.26 9.94 -16.90
N ARG A 306 -11.55 10.65 -17.78
CA ARG A 306 -11.98 10.90 -19.16
C ARG A 306 -10.86 10.47 -20.10
N CYS A 307 -10.94 9.26 -20.63
CA CYS A 307 -9.91 8.69 -21.48
C CYS A 307 -9.94 9.29 -22.89
N ILE A 308 -8.77 9.44 -23.50
CA ILE A 308 -8.61 9.86 -24.90
C ILE A 308 -7.82 8.78 -25.62
N ILE A 309 -8.28 8.36 -26.80
CA ILE A 309 -7.54 7.46 -27.68
C ILE A 309 -7.09 8.25 -28.92
N PRO A 310 -5.79 8.27 -29.25
CA PRO A 310 -5.32 8.84 -30.51
C PRO A 310 -5.98 8.16 -31.69
N ASP A 311 -6.42 8.94 -32.69
CA ASP A 311 -7.24 8.42 -33.80
C ASP A 311 -6.55 7.25 -34.53
N LYS A 312 -5.22 7.32 -34.65
CA LYS A 312 -4.37 6.31 -35.30
C LYS A 312 -4.29 4.97 -34.53
N GLU A 313 -4.59 4.95 -33.23
CA GLU A 313 -4.40 3.77 -32.35
C GLU A 313 -5.71 3.12 -31.92
N ILE A 314 -6.87 3.68 -32.29
CA ILE A 314 -8.19 3.18 -31.89
C ILE A 314 -8.33 1.67 -32.16
N SER A 315 -8.02 1.24 -33.38
CA SER A 315 -8.15 -0.16 -33.78
C SER A 315 -7.25 -1.11 -32.99
N GLU A 316 -6.09 -0.65 -32.52
CA GLU A 316 -5.15 -1.48 -31.78
C GLU A 316 -5.49 -1.51 -30.28
N VAL A 317 -5.82 -0.36 -29.69
CA VAL A 317 -6.20 -0.23 -28.28
C VAL A 317 -7.47 -1.03 -27.98
N LEU A 318 -8.45 -1.04 -28.90
CA LEU A 318 -9.70 -1.80 -28.73
C LEU A 318 -9.53 -3.32 -28.84
N ARG A 319 -8.39 -3.82 -29.29
CA ARG A 319 -8.08 -5.27 -29.26
C ARG A 319 -7.75 -5.76 -27.85
N PHE A 320 -7.38 -4.85 -26.95
CA PHE A 320 -7.09 -5.19 -25.56
C PHE A 320 -8.36 -5.24 -24.72
N GLU A 321 -8.36 -6.11 -23.72
CA GLU A 321 -9.41 -6.10 -22.70
C GLU A 321 -9.20 -4.93 -21.74
N LEU A 322 -9.84 -3.80 -22.03
CA LEU A 322 -9.74 -2.60 -21.20
C LEU A 322 -10.49 -2.78 -19.88
N ASN A 323 -9.87 -2.31 -18.78
CA ASN A 323 -10.53 -2.21 -17.49
C ASN A 323 -11.78 -1.33 -17.60
N PRO A 324 -12.89 -1.62 -16.88
CA PRO A 324 -14.10 -0.81 -16.92
C PRO A 324 -13.88 0.69 -16.72
N VAL A 325 -12.88 1.10 -15.93
CA VAL A 325 -12.56 2.52 -15.71
C VAL A 325 -11.99 3.22 -16.96
N LEU A 326 -11.46 2.46 -17.93
CA LEU A 326 -10.91 2.96 -19.19
C LEU A 326 -11.86 2.73 -20.39
N LYS A 327 -12.99 2.03 -20.20
CA LYS A 327 -13.93 1.70 -21.28
C LYS A 327 -14.70 2.92 -21.81
N VAL A 328 -14.79 3.98 -21.02
CA VAL A 328 -15.39 5.25 -21.45
C VAL A 328 -14.28 6.17 -21.93
N TRP A 329 -14.18 6.30 -23.25
CA TRP A 329 -13.13 7.06 -23.93
C TRP A 329 -13.70 7.89 -25.08
N PHE A 330 -12.90 8.85 -25.51
CA PHE A 330 -13.19 9.73 -26.64
C PHE A 330 -12.06 9.67 -27.66
N ARG A 331 -12.36 10.04 -28.90
CA ARG A 331 -11.34 10.20 -29.93
C ARG A 331 -10.53 11.45 -29.69
N GLU A 332 -9.28 11.44 -30.11
CA GLU A 332 -8.45 12.63 -30.09
C GLU A 332 -9.01 13.73 -31.01
N SER A 333 -9.62 13.36 -32.14
CA SER A 333 -10.37 14.28 -33.00
C SER A 333 -11.56 14.98 -32.30
N ASP A 334 -12.13 14.37 -31.26
CA ASP A 334 -13.27 14.91 -30.50
C ASP A 334 -12.83 15.77 -29.30
N ILE A 335 -11.54 16.09 -29.18
CA ILE A 335 -10.97 16.76 -28.01
C ILE A 335 -11.65 18.09 -27.67
N ASP A 336 -12.10 18.85 -28.66
CA ASP A 336 -12.80 20.11 -28.43
C ASP A 336 -14.11 19.92 -27.66
N ILE A 337 -14.84 18.85 -27.95
CA ILE A 337 -16.09 18.47 -27.27
C ILE A 337 -15.79 18.05 -25.83
N ILE A 338 -14.72 17.27 -25.62
CA ILE A 338 -14.30 16.85 -24.29
C ILE A 338 -13.90 18.07 -23.46
N ALA A 339 -13.12 18.96 -24.06
CA ALA A 339 -12.63 20.16 -23.40
C ALA A 339 -13.79 21.07 -22.97
N GLU A 340 -14.83 21.20 -23.79
CA GLU A 340 -16.06 21.91 -23.43
C GLU A 340 -16.81 21.23 -22.27
N LYS A 341 -16.94 19.89 -22.29
CA LYS A 341 -17.57 19.16 -21.18
C LYS A 341 -16.79 19.27 -19.87
N ILE A 342 -15.45 19.23 -19.94
CA ILE A 342 -14.53 19.43 -18.82
C ILE A 342 -14.62 20.86 -18.31
N SER A 343 -14.62 21.86 -19.20
CA SER A 343 -14.67 23.27 -18.82
C SER A 343 -16.00 23.59 -18.13
N LEU A 344 -17.11 22.95 -18.52
CA LEU A 344 -18.43 23.14 -17.91
C LEU A 344 -18.72 22.20 -16.72
N LYS A 345 -17.81 21.26 -16.41
CA LYS A 345 -18.00 20.20 -15.39
C LYS A 345 -19.26 19.35 -15.62
N LYS A 346 -19.68 19.19 -16.87
CA LYS A 346 -20.89 18.45 -17.28
C LYS A 346 -20.60 17.00 -17.66
N CYS A 347 -19.43 16.53 -17.28
CA CYS A 347 -18.83 15.27 -17.74
C CYS A 347 -19.34 14.09 -16.93
#